data_AF-G9N0V0-F1
#
_entry.id   AF-G9N0V0-F1
#
_cell.length_a   1.000
_cell.length_b   1.000
_cell.length_c   1.000
_cell.angle_alpha   90.00
_cell.angle_beta   90.00
_cell.angle_gamma   90.00
#
_symmetry.space_group_name_H-M   'P 1'
#
loop_
_entity.id
_entity.type
_entity.pdbx_description
1 polymer ?
#
loop_
_entity_poly.entity_id
_entity_poly.type
_entity_poly.pdbx_seq_one_letter_code
_entity_poly.pdbx_strand_id
1 'polypeptide(L)' 'MQLSGITLLCYLATATFATHSPGQPCSGSGYDCSDDFRSIVVCNGAQWLIAATCPSSCCAWPAGALAPFCSC' A
#
# COMPACT_ATOMS: atom_id res chain seq x y z
N MET A 1 19.08 21.68 -39.01
CA MET A 1 17.90 21.65 -38.11
C MET A 1 18.05 20.40 -37.24
N GLN A 2 18.56 20.54 -36.01
CA GLN A 2 18.81 19.40 -35.11
C GLN A 2 17.55 19.15 -34.26
N LEU A 3 16.87 18.03 -34.48
CA LEU A 3 15.77 17.60 -33.62
C LEU A 3 16.36 16.91 -32.38
N SER A 4 16.56 17.66 -31.31
CA SER A 4 16.75 17.11 -29.97
C SER A 4 15.44 16.45 -29.53
N GLY A 5 15.35 15.13 -29.72
CA GLY A 5 14.27 14.30 -29.21
C GLY A 5 14.42 14.12 -27.70
N ILE A 6 13.56 14.79 -26.94
CA ILE A 6 13.50 14.73 -25.47
C ILE A 6 13.03 13.32 -25.10
N THR A 7 13.92 12.50 -24.52
CA THR A 7 13.58 11.17 -24.02
C THR A 7 12.78 11.34 -22.72
N LEU A 8 11.45 11.34 -22.84
CA LEU A 8 10.54 11.40 -21.70
C LEU A 8 10.61 10.04 -20.95
N LEU A 9 11.49 9.95 -19.96
CA LEU A 9 11.50 8.84 -19.00
C LEU A 9 10.29 9.00 -18.07
N CYS A 10 9.16 8.41 -18.46
CA CYS A 10 8.05 8.17 -17.55
C CYS A 10 8.54 7.19 -16.46
N TYR A 11 8.95 7.73 -15.31
CA TYR A 11 9.09 6.93 -14.10
C TYR A 11 7.70 6.43 -13.71
N LEU A 12 7.35 5.22 -14.12
CA LEU A 12 6.26 4.51 -13.47
C LEU A 12 6.72 4.27 -12.04
N ALA A 13 6.19 5.05 -11.10
CA ALA A 13 6.25 4.72 -9.69
C ALA A 13 5.60 3.34 -9.55
N THR A 14 6.41 2.29 -9.44
CA THR A 14 5.95 0.97 -9.00
C THR A 14 5.44 1.16 -7.59
N ALA A 15 4.14 1.41 -7.46
CA ALA A 15 3.45 1.20 -6.20
C ALA A 15 3.74 -0.26 -5.84
N THR A 16 4.49 -0.50 -4.76
CA THR A 16 4.72 -1.86 -4.29
C THR A 16 3.50 -2.23 -3.48
N PHE A 17 2.51 -2.83 -4.13
CA PHE A 17 1.32 -3.39 -3.50
C PHE A 17 1.76 -4.65 -2.75
N ALA A 18 2.34 -4.53 -1.56
CA ALA A 18 2.48 -5.67 -0.66
C ALA A 18 1.14 -5.91 0.02
N THR A 19 0.19 -6.40 -0.77
CA THR A 19 -1.21 -6.48 -0.44
C THR A 19 -1.48 -7.70 0.45
N HIS A 20 -1.60 -7.49 1.75
CA HIS A 20 -1.73 -8.57 2.73
C HIS A 20 -3.19 -8.87 3.08
N SER A 21 -3.69 -10.05 2.72
CA SER A 21 -5.06 -10.45 3.07
C SER A 21 -5.17 -10.81 4.57
N PRO A 22 -6.30 -10.48 5.24
CA PRO A 22 -6.56 -10.93 6.59
C PRO A 22 -6.46 -12.46 6.73
N GLY A 23 -5.83 -12.92 7.80
CA GLY A 23 -5.59 -14.34 8.09
C GLY A 23 -4.32 -14.90 7.44
N GLN A 24 -3.70 -14.21 6.48
CA GLN A 24 -2.40 -14.62 5.94
C GLN A 24 -1.32 -14.61 7.03
N PRO A 25 -0.36 -15.55 6.98
CA PRO A 25 0.74 -15.57 7.92
C PRO A 25 1.61 -14.31 7.77
N CYS A 26 2.13 -13.83 8.88
CA CYS A 26 3.04 -12.68 8.94
C CYS A 26 4.07 -12.89 10.05
N SER A 27 5.11 -12.08 10.09
CA SER A 27 6.11 -12.09 11.15
C SER A 27 6.50 -10.67 11.53
N GLY A 28 6.80 -10.45 12.81
CA GLY A 28 7.11 -9.12 13.34
C GLY A 28 5.86 -8.32 13.69
N SER A 29 5.94 -7.01 13.58
CA SER A 29 4.82 -6.11 13.86
C SER A 29 4.85 -4.95 12.87
N GLY A 30 3.69 -4.61 12.32
CA GLY A 30 3.57 -3.57 11.31
C GLY A 30 2.14 -3.43 10.81
N TYR A 31 1.85 -2.28 10.20
CA TYR A 31 0.59 -2.02 9.52
C TYR A 31 0.82 -2.08 8.01
N ASP A 32 -0.20 -2.50 7.27
CA ASP A 32 -0.22 -2.45 5.81
C ASP A 32 -1.66 -2.28 5.31
N CYS A 33 -1.84 -2.16 4.00
CA CYS A 33 -3.14 -2.22 3.36
C CYS A 33 -3.54 -3.66 3.01
N SER A 34 -4.83 -3.96 3.11
CA SER A 34 -5.39 -5.21 2.60
C SER A 34 -5.29 -5.28 1.09
N ASP A 35 -5.41 -6.49 0.53
CA ASP A 35 -5.23 -6.69 -0.90
C ASP A 35 -6.27 -6.02 -1.79
N ASP A 36 -7.46 -5.88 -1.26
CA ASP A 36 -8.58 -5.18 -1.85
C ASP A 36 -8.53 -3.66 -1.61
N PHE A 37 -7.54 -3.14 -0.88
CA PHE A 37 -7.40 -1.74 -0.48
C PHE A 37 -8.61 -1.19 0.30
N ARG A 38 -9.45 -2.03 0.91
CA ARG A 38 -10.59 -1.53 1.72
C ARG A 38 -10.39 -1.68 3.21
N SER A 39 -9.21 -2.14 3.64
CA SER A 39 -8.88 -2.27 5.06
C SER A 39 -7.42 -1.94 5.31
N ILE A 40 -7.14 -1.43 6.50
CA ILE A 40 -5.82 -1.39 7.08
C ILE A 40 -5.66 -2.69 7.88
N VAL A 41 -4.60 -3.44 7.61
CA VAL A 41 -4.25 -4.66 8.33
C VAL A 41 -3.07 -4.43 9.26
N VAL A 42 -2.99 -5.21 10.33
CA VAL A 42 -1.87 -5.22 11.28
C VAL A 42 -1.35 -6.64 11.45
N CYS A 43 -0.04 -6.80 11.44
CA CYS A 43 0.61 -8.07 11.77
C CYS A 43 0.75 -8.19 13.29
N ASN A 44 0.13 -9.23 13.87
CA ASN A 44 0.22 -9.49 15.32
C ASN A 44 1.40 -10.38 15.72
N GLY A 45 2.38 -10.58 14.83
CA GLY A 45 3.49 -11.52 15.02
C GLY A 45 3.27 -12.91 14.46
N ALA A 46 2.04 -13.24 14.04
CA ALA A 46 1.72 -14.53 13.43
C ALA A 46 0.83 -14.39 12.18
N GLN A 47 -0.15 -13.51 12.21
CA GLN A 47 -1.11 -13.32 11.13
C GLN A 47 -1.52 -11.86 10.94
N TRP A 48 -1.91 -11.53 9.72
CA TRP A 48 -2.54 -10.26 9.39
C TRP A 48 -3.97 -10.20 9.91
N LEU A 49 -4.29 -9.17 10.67
CA LEU A 49 -5.63 -8.92 11.21
C LEU A 49 -6.14 -7.57 10.72
N ILE A 50 -7.46 -7.41 10.59
CA ILE A 50 -8.04 -6.11 10.24
C ILE A 50 -7.89 -5.17 11.45
N ALA A 51 -7.16 -4.07 11.26
CA ALA A 51 -7.03 -3.02 12.25
C ALA A 51 -8.12 -1.94 12.07
N ALA A 52 -8.42 -1.59 10.82
CA ALA A 52 -9.48 -0.64 10.48
C ALA A 52 -10.07 -0.96 9.10
N THR A 53 -11.36 -0.68 8.91
CA THR A 53 -12.03 -0.79 7.61
C THR A 53 -12.18 0.59 6.98
N CYS A 54 -12.04 0.65 5.66
CA CYS A 54 -12.25 1.83 4.82
C CYS A 54 -13.50 1.58 3.94
N PRO A 55 -14.72 1.80 4.47
CA PRO A 55 -15.95 1.42 3.76
C PRO A 55 -16.23 2.31 2.54
N SER A 56 -15.89 3.60 2.62
CA SER A 56 -16.16 4.63 1.60
C SER A 56 -14.88 5.28 1.07
N SER A 57 -13.73 4.72 1.40
CA SER A 57 -12.40 5.22 1.01
C SER A 57 -11.48 4.02 0.79
N CYS A 58 -10.28 4.28 0.30
CA CYS A 58 -9.27 3.27 0.04
C CYS A 58 -8.23 3.34 1.15
N CYS A 59 -7.64 2.21 1.49
CA CYS A 59 -6.41 2.19 2.24
C CYS A 59 -5.31 2.74 1.33
N ALA A 60 -4.64 3.81 1.77
CA ALA A 60 -3.52 4.41 1.09
C ALA A 60 -2.31 4.45 2.03
N TRP A 61 -1.15 4.12 1.49
CA TRP A 61 0.12 4.25 2.19
C TRP A 61 1.19 4.89 1.29
N PRO A 62 1.18 6.22 1.16
CA PRO A 62 2.19 6.90 0.37
C PRO A 62 3.56 6.84 1.06
N ALA A 63 4.62 6.81 0.25
CA ALA A 63 5.99 6.82 0.74
C ALA A 63 6.24 8.01 1.68
N GLY A 64 6.86 7.74 2.84
CA GLY A 64 7.13 8.75 3.87
C GLY A 64 6.02 8.92 4.90
N ALA A 65 4.85 8.30 4.72
CA ALA A 65 3.84 8.24 5.78
C ALA A 65 4.21 7.17 6.83
N LEU A 66 4.01 7.51 8.10
CA LEU A 66 4.35 6.63 9.23
C LEU A 66 3.42 5.41 9.33
N ALA A 67 2.22 5.50 8.77
CA ALA A 67 1.21 4.44 8.76
C ALA A 67 0.24 4.62 7.58
N PRO A 68 -0.42 3.53 7.12
CA PRO A 68 -1.52 3.61 6.19
C PRO A 68 -2.73 4.34 6.79
N PHE A 69 -3.55 4.94 5.92
CA PHE A 69 -4.77 5.64 6.31
C PHE A 69 -5.88 5.44 5.28
N CYS A 70 -7.14 5.62 5.69
CA CYS A 70 -8.28 5.56 4.78
C CYS A 70 -8.40 6.89 4.02
N SER A 71 -7.92 6.93 2.79
CA SER A 71 -8.10 8.04 1.86
C SER A 71 -7.90 7.58 0.42
N CYS A 72 -8.83 7.98 -0.43
CA CYS A 72 -8.64 8.18 -1.86
C CYS A 72 -9.55 9.36 -2.25
#